data_AF-A0A2V9HNF0-F1
#
_entry.id   AF-A0A2V9HNF0-F1
#
_cell.length_a   1.000
_cell.length_b   1.000
_cell.length_c   1.000
_cell.angle_alpha   90.00
_cell.angle_beta   90.00
_cell.angle_gamma   90.00
#
_symmetry.space_group_name_H-M   'P 1'
#
loop_
_entity.id
_entity.type
_entity.pdbx_description
1 polymer ?
#
loop_
_entity_poly.entity_id
_entity_poly.type
_entity_poly.pdbx_seq_one_letter_code
_entity_poly.pdbx_strand_id
1 'polypeptide(L)'
;LRQLQQKMRELGVGEIAALVGRYYAMDRDNRWERVELAYRALVHGQAETRTDDAVAALERSYEAGLTDEFVKPIVVTKGSAASAVPVGLIHDDDAVIFFNFRADRARQMTSALAAPDFDKFVDAKRPKNLFYVGITQYDKNWPWLKYVIAPEKLEHLLAQVFADVQYKNLRTAETEKYAHVTYFFNGGEEKPFSGEERILVPSPKVATYDLKPEMSAAGITDTVVKAIEKDEFDAIIMNYANADMVGHSGKLEAAIQAVEAVDAGLARIYQALKPRGGVWIITADHGNAETMIDPVGGGPHTYHTTNPVPLILVSDDDKLRLKPGGSLRDIAPTMLGVLGEPQPADMTGTDLRVIS
;
A
#
# COMPACT_ATOMS: atom_id res chain seq x y z
N LEU A 1 -24.39 10.16 2.43
CA LEU A 1 -25.40 10.73 1.50
C LEU A 1 -25.71 12.21 1.75
N ARG A 2 -26.21 12.60 2.94
CA ARG A 2 -26.60 14.00 3.25
C ARG A 2 -25.48 15.03 3.03
N GLN A 3 -24.24 14.69 3.39
CA GLN A 3 -23.05 15.53 3.13
C GLN A 3 -22.82 15.77 1.62
N LEU A 4 -23.03 14.77 0.77
CA LEU A 4 -22.91 14.90 -0.69
C LEU A 4 -23.99 15.84 -1.24
N GLN A 5 -25.23 15.68 -0.80
CA GLN A 5 -26.33 16.59 -1.19
C GLN A 5 -26.06 18.03 -0.76
N GLN A 6 -25.55 18.22 0.45
CA GLN A 6 -25.11 19.55 0.90
C GLN A 6 -24.03 20.10 -0.02
N LYS A 7 -23.03 19.30 -0.37
CA LYS A 7 -21.94 19.76 -1.23
C LYS A 7 -22.41 20.12 -2.65
N MET A 8 -23.32 19.34 -3.22
CA MET A 8 -23.95 19.64 -4.52
C MET A 8 -24.72 20.98 -4.48
N ARG A 9 -25.46 21.25 -3.39
CA ARG A 9 -26.14 22.55 -3.19
C ARG A 9 -25.16 23.71 -3.06
N GLU A 10 -24.08 23.56 -2.31
CA GLU A 10 -23.05 24.58 -2.16
C GLU A 10 -22.38 24.93 -3.51
N LEU A 11 -22.15 23.93 -4.36
CA LEU A 11 -21.51 24.10 -5.66
C LEU A 11 -22.49 24.48 -6.78
N GLY A 12 -23.80 24.36 -6.56
CA GLY A 12 -24.83 24.63 -7.58
C GLY A 12 -24.86 23.61 -8.72
N VAL A 13 -24.25 22.43 -8.55
CA VAL A 13 -24.13 21.39 -9.58
C VAL A 13 -24.18 19.99 -8.97
N GLY A 14 -24.74 19.04 -9.73
CA GLY A 14 -24.79 17.63 -9.39
C GLY A 14 -26.13 17.19 -8.80
N GLU A 15 -26.57 16.01 -9.20
CA GLU A 15 -27.75 15.34 -8.67
C GLU A 15 -27.41 13.85 -8.41
N ILE A 16 -28.01 13.26 -7.38
CA ILE A 16 -27.86 11.82 -7.13
C ILE A 16 -28.86 11.08 -8.02
N ALA A 17 -28.34 10.31 -8.96
CA ALA A 17 -29.16 9.54 -9.90
C ALA A 17 -29.50 8.13 -9.41
N ALA A 18 -28.59 7.49 -8.68
CA ALA A 18 -28.77 6.15 -8.14
C ALA A 18 -27.97 5.93 -6.86
N LEU A 19 -28.40 4.97 -6.05
CA LEU A 19 -27.67 4.42 -4.92
C LEU A 19 -27.53 2.91 -5.11
N VAL A 20 -26.34 2.38 -4.90
CA VAL A 20 -26.08 0.95 -5.04
C VAL A 20 -25.05 0.52 -4.01
N GLY A 21 -25.33 -0.55 -3.26
CA GLY A 21 -24.38 -1.16 -2.34
C GLY A 21 -23.17 -1.73 -3.08
N ARG A 22 -21.99 -1.64 -2.45
CA ARG A 22 -20.73 -2.11 -3.05
C ARG A 22 -20.72 -3.59 -3.40
N TYR A 23 -21.56 -4.41 -2.75
CA TYR A 23 -21.73 -5.81 -3.08
C TYR A 23 -22.14 -6.01 -4.55
N TYR A 24 -22.92 -5.07 -5.12
CA TYR A 24 -23.38 -5.12 -6.50
C TYR A 24 -22.44 -4.36 -7.46
N ALA A 25 -22.07 -3.13 -7.12
CA ALA A 25 -21.33 -2.25 -8.03
C ALA A 25 -19.81 -2.50 -8.08
N MET A 26 -19.26 -3.22 -7.10
CA MET A 26 -17.81 -3.36 -6.85
C MET A 26 -17.40 -4.81 -6.58
N ASP A 27 -18.04 -5.76 -7.27
CA ASP A 27 -17.61 -7.16 -7.27
C ASP A 27 -16.22 -7.32 -7.93
N ARG A 28 -15.47 -8.33 -7.49
CA ARG A 28 -14.14 -8.68 -8.02
C ARG A 28 -13.97 -10.17 -8.29
N ASP A 29 -15.01 -10.98 -8.08
CA ASP A 29 -14.99 -12.44 -8.10
C ASP A 29 -15.76 -13.02 -9.31
N ASN A 30 -15.91 -12.22 -10.37
CA ASN A 30 -16.67 -12.51 -11.60
C ASN A 30 -18.13 -12.90 -11.35
N ARG A 31 -18.75 -12.35 -10.30
CA ARG A 31 -20.19 -12.52 -10.03
C ARG A 31 -21.00 -11.51 -10.83
N TRP A 32 -21.06 -11.73 -12.14
CA TRP A 32 -21.66 -10.80 -13.11
C TRP A 32 -23.15 -10.55 -12.89
N GLU A 33 -23.87 -11.45 -12.22
CA GLU A 33 -25.26 -11.21 -11.81
C GLU A 33 -25.40 -10.02 -10.85
N ARG A 34 -24.37 -9.78 -10.02
CA ARG A 34 -24.33 -8.65 -9.10
C ARG A 34 -24.06 -7.35 -9.83
N VAL A 35 -23.08 -7.38 -10.73
CA VAL A 35 -22.67 -6.23 -11.56
C VAL A 35 -23.77 -5.86 -12.53
N GLU A 36 -24.44 -6.83 -13.15
CA GLU A 36 -25.57 -6.59 -14.03
C GLU A 36 -26.69 -5.86 -13.28
N LEU A 37 -27.03 -6.27 -12.05
CA LEU A 37 -28.07 -5.60 -11.26
C LEU A 37 -27.76 -4.11 -11.05
N ALA A 38 -26.50 -3.78 -10.70
CA ALA A 38 -26.06 -2.40 -10.59
C ALA A 38 -26.07 -1.66 -11.94
N TYR A 39 -25.55 -2.29 -13.00
CA TYR A 39 -25.47 -1.74 -14.34
C TYR A 39 -26.84 -1.40 -14.90
N ARG A 40 -27.84 -2.28 -14.73
CA ARG A 40 -29.22 -2.06 -15.20
C ARG A 40 -29.88 -0.87 -14.53
N ALA A 41 -29.57 -0.61 -13.25
CA ALA A 41 -30.04 0.60 -12.57
C ALA A 41 -29.41 1.87 -13.15
N LEU A 42 -28.11 1.85 -13.42
CA LEU A 42 -27.36 3.01 -13.95
C LEU A 42 -27.70 3.34 -15.42
N VAL A 43 -27.90 2.32 -16.24
CA VAL A 43 -28.10 2.48 -17.70
C VAL A 43 -29.59 2.50 -18.08
N HIS A 44 -30.39 1.62 -17.47
CA HIS A 44 -31.79 1.41 -17.87
C HIS A 44 -32.81 1.91 -16.85
N GLY A 45 -32.37 2.44 -15.71
CA GLY A 45 -33.26 2.86 -14.62
C GLY A 45 -34.06 1.71 -14.01
N GLN A 46 -33.56 0.48 -14.13
CA GLN A 46 -34.23 -0.73 -13.65
C GLN A 46 -33.80 -1.02 -12.21
N ALA A 47 -34.73 -0.85 -11.28
CA ALA A 47 -34.55 -1.15 -9.86
C ALA A 47 -35.91 -1.48 -9.22
N GLU A 48 -35.90 -2.31 -8.19
CA GLU A 48 -37.09 -2.57 -7.36
C GLU A 48 -37.56 -1.27 -6.67
N THR A 49 -36.62 -0.42 -6.26
CA THR A 49 -36.91 0.83 -5.57
C THR A 49 -36.66 2.03 -6.47
N ARG A 50 -37.71 2.83 -6.69
CA ARG A 50 -37.66 4.13 -7.37
C ARG A 50 -38.22 5.21 -6.45
N THR A 51 -37.55 6.35 -6.34
CA THR A 51 -37.91 7.38 -5.35
C THR A 51 -37.40 8.76 -5.74
N ASP A 52 -38.08 9.82 -5.32
CA ASP A 52 -37.55 11.19 -5.31
C ASP A 52 -36.81 11.56 -4.01
N ASP A 53 -36.86 10.70 -2.98
CA ASP A 53 -36.14 10.86 -1.73
C ASP A 53 -35.17 9.70 -1.48
N ALA A 54 -33.95 9.89 -1.96
CA ALA A 54 -32.87 8.92 -1.84
C ALA A 54 -32.47 8.64 -0.38
N VAL A 55 -32.64 9.62 0.53
CA VAL A 55 -32.30 9.46 1.95
C VAL A 55 -33.34 8.57 2.62
N ALA A 56 -34.62 8.87 2.42
CA ALA A 56 -35.70 8.07 2.99
C ALA A 56 -35.70 6.63 2.44
N ALA A 57 -35.37 6.43 1.16
CA ALA A 57 -35.24 5.07 0.61
C ALA A 57 -34.07 4.28 1.19
N LEU A 58 -32.95 4.93 1.47
CA LEU A 58 -31.81 4.31 2.14
C LEU A 58 -32.17 3.95 3.60
N GLU A 59 -32.85 4.84 4.32
CA GLU A 59 -33.32 4.59 5.68
C GLU A 59 -34.30 3.38 5.73
N ARG A 60 -35.24 3.27 4.79
CA ARG A 60 -36.09 2.08 4.65
C ARG A 60 -35.30 0.80 4.37
N SER A 61 -34.19 0.89 3.62
CA SER A 61 -33.31 -0.25 3.41
C SER A 61 -32.66 -0.72 4.73
N TYR A 62 -32.30 0.21 5.61
CA TYR A 62 -31.78 -0.10 6.94
C TYR A 62 -32.84 -0.72 7.85
N GLU A 63 -34.07 -0.21 7.81
CA GLU A 63 -35.22 -0.79 8.54
C GLU A 63 -35.51 -2.23 8.09
N ALA A 64 -35.23 -2.56 6.82
CA ALA A 64 -35.32 -3.90 6.28
C ALA A 64 -34.10 -4.80 6.62
N GLY A 65 -33.17 -4.32 7.46
CA GLY A 65 -32.01 -5.08 7.93
C GLY A 65 -30.84 -5.16 6.95
N LEU A 66 -30.88 -4.41 5.83
CA LEU A 66 -29.77 -4.34 4.88
C LEU A 66 -28.79 -3.25 5.34
N THR A 67 -27.50 -3.57 5.42
CA THR A 67 -26.45 -2.57 5.63
C THR A 67 -25.99 -1.95 4.31
N ASP A 68 -25.23 -0.85 4.37
CA ASP A 68 -24.69 -0.10 3.21
C ASP A 68 -24.13 -1.00 2.09
N GLU A 69 -23.44 -2.07 2.47
CA GLU A 69 -22.82 -2.97 1.52
C GLU A 69 -23.82 -3.68 0.62
N PHE A 70 -24.99 -4.03 1.16
CA PHE A 70 -25.99 -4.90 0.54
C PHE A 70 -27.25 -4.17 0.07
N VAL A 71 -27.27 -2.83 0.16
CA VAL A 71 -28.36 -2.01 -0.38
C VAL A 71 -28.53 -2.36 -1.87
N LYS A 72 -29.68 -2.93 -2.22
CA LYS A 72 -30.05 -3.17 -3.62
C LYS A 72 -30.10 -1.84 -4.38
N PRO A 73 -29.94 -1.82 -5.72
CA PRO A 73 -30.03 -0.58 -6.45
C PRO A 73 -31.32 0.21 -6.18
N ILE A 74 -31.17 1.50 -5.98
CA ILE A 74 -32.25 2.49 -5.86
C ILE A 74 -32.05 3.49 -6.99
N VAL A 75 -33.08 3.69 -7.81
CA VAL A 75 -33.06 4.70 -8.88
C VAL A 75 -33.80 5.95 -8.39
N VAL A 76 -33.12 7.10 -8.46
CA VAL A 76 -33.71 8.38 -8.05
C VAL A 76 -34.48 8.98 -9.22
N THR A 77 -35.70 9.48 -8.96
CA THR A 77 -36.62 10.00 -9.97
C THR A 77 -36.94 11.47 -9.78
N LYS A 78 -37.32 12.15 -10.87
CA LYS A 78 -37.79 13.54 -10.86
C LYS A 78 -39.27 13.60 -10.42
N GLY A 79 -39.50 13.31 -9.15
CA GLY A 79 -40.83 13.25 -8.51
C GLY A 79 -41.27 11.84 -8.12
N SER A 80 -42.38 11.77 -7.38
CA SER A 80 -42.89 10.55 -6.72
C SER A 80 -43.91 9.74 -7.53
N ALA A 81 -44.35 10.24 -8.68
CA ALA A 81 -45.31 9.52 -9.53
C ALA A 81 -44.72 8.21 -10.08
N ALA A 82 -45.53 7.18 -10.29
CA ALA A 82 -45.08 5.91 -10.86
C ALA A 82 -44.47 6.06 -12.27
N SER A 83 -44.89 7.10 -13.01
CA SER A 83 -44.35 7.46 -14.33
C SER A 83 -43.15 8.41 -14.28
N ALA A 84 -42.65 8.76 -13.08
CA ALA A 84 -41.56 9.71 -12.93
C ALA A 84 -40.28 9.19 -13.59
N VAL A 85 -39.63 10.06 -14.37
CA VAL A 85 -38.40 9.73 -15.08
C VAL A 85 -37.21 9.71 -14.12
N PRO A 86 -36.19 8.86 -14.35
CA PRO A 86 -34.94 8.91 -13.58
C PRO A 86 -34.27 10.29 -13.64
N VAL A 87 -33.57 10.66 -12.56
CA VAL A 87 -32.80 11.91 -12.48
C VAL A 87 -31.73 11.97 -13.57
N GLY A 88 -31.00 10.87 -13.75
CA GLY A 88 -30.02 10.68 -14.82
C GLY A 88 -29.77 9.21 -15.07
N LEU A 89 -29.54 8.85 -16.33
CA LEU A 89 -29.07 7.54 -16.75
C LEU A 89 -27.82 7.76 -17.61
N ILE A 90 -26.99 6.73 -17.74
CA ILE A 90 -25.84 6.74 -18.65
C ILE A 90 -26.34 6.44 -20.07
N HIS A 91 -26.16 7.37 -20.99
CA HIS A 91 -26.56 7.25 -22.40
C HIS A 91 -25.35 7.27 -23.34
N ASP A 92 -25.63 7.10 -24.64
CA ASP A 92 -24.64 7.30 -25.68
C ASP A 92 -24.00 8.69 -25.56
N ASP A 93 -22.69 8.77 -25.82
CA ASP A 93 -21.89 9.99 -25.85
C ASP A 93 -21.71 10.72 -24.49
N ASP A 94 -22.17 10.14 -23.37
CA ASP A 94 -21.93 10.68 -22.02
C ASP A 94 -20.47 10.53 -21.56
N ALA A 95 -20.05 11.39 -20.61
CA ALA A 95 -18.78 11.26 -19.91
C ALA A 95 -18.97 10.58 -18.55
N VAL A 96 -18.11 9.60 -18.23
CA VAL A 96 -18.11 8.89 -16.95
C VAL A 96 -16.71 8.95 -16.33
N ILE A 97 -16.62 9.54 -15.13
CA ILE A 97 -15.42 9.50 -14.30
C ILE A 97 -15.66 8.50 -13.17
N PHE A 98 -14.99 7.34 -13.22
CA PHE A 98 -14.99 6.42 -12.09
C PHE A 98 -13.90 6.84 -11.11
N PHE A 99 -14.31 7.44 -9.99
CA PHE A 99 -13.39 8.06 -9.04
C PHE A 99 -12.62 7.08 -8.12
N ASN A 100 -12.80 5.77 -8.26
CA ASN A 100 -12.05 4.79 -7.47
C ASN A 100 -10.58 4.79 -7.91
N PHE A 101 -9.64 4.85 -6.97
CA PHE A 101 -8.21 4.74 -7.28
C PHE A 101 -7.67 3.31 -7.17
N ARG A 102 -8.45 2.39 -6.57
CA ARG A 102 -8.07 0.99 -6.38
C ARG A 102 -8.67 0.11 -7.47
N ALA A 103 -7.78 -0.56 -8.20
CA ALA A 103 -8.11 -1.30 -9.42
C ALA A 103 -9.02 -2.53 -9.20
N ASP A 104 -8.76 -3.35 -8.17
CA ASP A 104 -9.33 -4.70 -8.05
C ASP A 104 -10.86 -4.77 -8.18
N ARG A 105 -11.57 -3.84 -7.53
CA ARG A 105 -13.04 -3.78 -7.56
C ARG A 105 -13.62 -2.82 -8.60
N ALA A 106 -12.78 -2.04 -9.28
CA ALA A 106 -13.22 -1.11 -10.33
C ALA A 106 -13.38 -1.79 -11.69
N ARG A 107 -12.67 -2.91 -11.90
CA ARG A 107 -12.57 -3.60 -13.20
C ARG A 107 -13.91 -4.03 -13.79
N GLN A 108 -14.77 -4.70 -13.03
CA GLN A 108 -15.96 -5.33 -13.62
C GLN A 108 -16.97 -4.30 -14.14
N MET A 109 -17.30 -3.27 -13.35
CA MET A 109 -18.20 -2.20 -13.80
C MET A 109 -17.56 -1.37 -14.93
N THR A 110 -16.25 -1.12 -14.88
CA THR A 110 -15.52 -0.48 -15.98
C THR A 110 -15.66 -1.27 -17.28
N SER A 111 -15.49 -2.59 -17.22
CA SER A 111 -15.64 -3.47 -18.38
C SER A 111 -17.09 -3.48 -18.89
N ALA A 112 -18.07 -3.62 -17.99
CA ALA A 112 -19.49 -3.58 -18.35
C ALA A 112 -19.88 -2.30 -19.11
N LEU A 113 -19.39 -1.14 -18.67
CA LEU A 113 -19.71 0.14 -19.30
C LEU A 113 -18.88 0.43 -20.56
N ALA A 114 -17.58 0.12 -20.58
CA ALA A 114 -16.67 0.69 -21.57
C ALA A 114 -15.77 -0.30 -22.33
N ALA A 115 -15.69 -1.59 -21.94
CA ALA A 115 -14.86 -2.55 -22.69
C ALA A 115 -15.41 -2.77 -24.12
N PRO A 116 -14.58 -2.70 -25.17
CA PRO A 116 -15.03 -2.89 -26.56
C PRO A 116 -15.67 -4.26 -26.84
N ASP A 117 -15.22 -5.28 -26.13
CA ASP A 117 -15.48 -6.71 -26.32
C ASP A 117 -16.22 -7.34 -25.13
N PHE A 118 -17.04 -6.55 -24.44
CA PHE A 118 -17.81 -7.03 -23.30
C PHE A 118 -18.82 -8.13 -23.68
N ASP A 119 -18.70 -9.30 -23.04
CA ASP A 119 -19.45 -10.52 -23.36
C ASP A 119 -20.12 -11.20 -22.14
N LYS A 120 -20.11 -10.55 -20.97
CA LYS A 120 -20.48 -11.22 -19.69
C LYS A 120 -21.98 -11.23 -19.41
N PHE A 121 -22.74 -10.34 -20.04
CA PHE A 121 -24.20 -10.38 -20.12
C PHE A 121 -24.67 -9.61 -21.37
N VAL A 122 -25.91 -9.87 -21.81
CA VAL A 122 -26.44 -9.30 -23.08
C VAL A 122 -27.15 -7.97 -22.82
N ASP A 123 -26.73 -6.91 -23.50
CA ASP A 123 -27.44 -5.64 -23.52
C ASP A 123 -27.47 -5.01 -24.92
N ALA A 124 -28.63 -5.07 -25.58
CA ALA A 124 -28.82 -4.51 -26.92
C ALA A 124 -28.79 -2.97 -26.95
N LYS A 125 -28.94 -2.32 -25.79
CA LYS A 125 -28.94 -0.86 -25.63
C LYS A 125 -27.79 -0.39 -24.75
N ARG A 126 -26.67 -1.13 -24.76
CA ARG A 126 -25.44 -0.73 -24.08
C ARG A 126 -24.97 0.64 -24.61
N PRO A 127 -24.65 1.60 -23.72
CA PRO A 127 -24.20 2.92 -24.11
C PRO A 127 -22.97 2.85 -25.02
N LYS A 128 -22.95 3.71 -26.04
CA LYS A 128 -21.87 3.81 -27.02
C LYS A 128 -21.11 5.12 -26.84
N ASN A 129 -19.85 5.12 -27.28
CA ASN A 129 -18.99 6.30 -27.32
C ASN A 129 -18.82 7.02 -25.97
N LEU A 130 -18.89 6.31 -24.85
CA LEU A 130 -18.67 6.91 -23.54
C LEU A 130 -17.25 7.51 -23.46
N PHE A 131 -17.15 8.76 -23.00
CA PHE A 131 -15.87 9.29 -22.52
C PHE A 131 -15.62 8.74 -21.11
N TYR A 132 -15.12 7.51 -21.04
CA TYR A 132 -14.87 6.82 -19.78
C TYR A 132 -13.45 7.04 -19.28
N VAL A 133 -13.31 7.49 -18.03
CA VAL A 133 -12.02 7.77 -17.38
C VAL A 133 -12.00 7.16 -15.97
N GLY A 134 -11.00 6.35 -15.68
CA GLY A 134 -10.67 5.93 -14.29
C GLY A 134 -9.75 6.95 -13.61
N ILE A 135 -9.68 6.96 -12.27
CA ILE A 135 -8.69 7.81 -11.59
C ILE A 135 -7.28 7.25 -11.76
N THR A 136 -7.13 5.93 -11.73
CA THR A 136 -5.86 5.22 -11.97
C THR A 136 -6.01 4.21 -13.09
N GLN A 137 -4.90 3.62 -13.52
CA GLN A 137 -4.94 2.45 -14.41
C GLN A 137 -5.51 1.24 -13.66
N TYR A 138 -6.65 0.71 -14.11
CA TYR A 138 -7.27 -0.48 -13.50
C TYR A 138 -6.70 -1.79 -14.02
N ASP A 139 -6.31 -1.85 -15.29
CA ASP A 139 -5.64 -3.01 -15.88
C ASP A 139 -4.62 -2.55 -16.93
N LYS A 140 -3.39 -3.06 -16.84
CA LYS A 140 -2.32 -2.74 -17.80
C LYS A 140 -2.61 -3.25 -19.21
N ASN A 141 -3.52 -4.21 -19.35
CA ASN A 141 -3.91 -4.80 -20.63
C ASN A 141 -5.11 -4.10 -21.28
N TRP A 142 -5.59 -2.98 -20.72
CA TRP A 142 -6.69 -2.20 -21.29
C TRP A 142 -6.17 -0.91 -21.91
N PRO A 143 -5.57 -0.95 -23.12
CA PRO A 143 -5.04 0.24 -23.79
C PRO A 143 -6.13 1.25 -24.17
N TRP A 144 -7.40 0.82 -24.17
CA TRP A 144 -8.56 1.66 -24.43
C TRP A 144 -9.00 2.48 -23.22
N LEU A 145 -8.62 2.09 -21.99
CA LEU A 145 -9.04 2.79 -20.78
C LEU A 145 -8.21 4.05 -20.57
N LYS A 146 -8.87 5.21 -20.55
CA LYS A 146 -8.25 6.47 -20.14
C LYS A 146 -8.19 6.55 -18.62
N TYR A 147 -7.15 7.20 -18.09
CA TYR A 147 -6.98 7.42 -16.66
C TYR A 147 -6.35 8.79 -16.37
N VAL A 148 -6.62 9.33 -15.17
CA VAL A 148 -6.12 10.64 -14.73
C VAL A 148 -4.69 10.54 -14.21
N ILE A 149 -4.42 9.56 -13.35
CA ILE A 149 -3.14 9.35 -12.68
C ILE A 149 -2.49 8.12 -13.29
N ALA A 150 -1.36 8.33 -13.98
CA ALA A 150 -0.58 7.26 -14.58
C ALA A 150 0.16 6.45 -13.51
N PRO A 151 0.39 5.15 -13.74
CA PRO A 151 1.34 4.41 -12.93
C PRO A 151 2.74 5.04 -13.08
N GLU A 152 3.41 5.28 -11.97
CA GLU A 152 4.81 5.70 -11.96
C GLU A 152 5.70 4.48 -12.12
N LYS A 153 6.71 4.58 -12.99
CA LYS A 153 7.80 3.61 -13.02
C LYS A 153 8.88 4.09 -12.06
N LEU A 154 9.31 3.21 -11.17
CA LEU A 154 10.43 3.47 -10.28
C LEU A 154 11.72 3.13 -11.04
N GLU A 155 12.51 4.13 -11.38
CA GLU A 155 13.80 4.01 -12.06
C GLU A 155 14.94 4.46 -11.13
N HIS A 156 16.15 3.98 -11.43
CA HIS A 156 17.36 4.19 -10.63
C HIS A 156 17.17 3.97 -9.12
N LEU A 157 16.43 2.92 -8.77
CA LEU A 157 16.35 2.42 -7.39
C LEU A 157 17.75 2.03 -6.90
N LEU A 158 17.98 2.05 -5.59
CA LEU A 158 19.30 1.72 -5.01
C LEU A 158 19.82 0.34 -5.48
N ALA A 159 18.94 -0.65 -5.63
CA ALA A 159 19.29 -1.97 -6.17
C ALA A 159 19.74 -1.93 -7.64
N GLN A 160 19.14 -1.05 -8.46
CA GLN A 160 19.56 -0.84 -9.85
C GLN A 160 20.92 -0.15 -9.90
N VAL A 161 21.13 0.89 -9.07
CA VAL A 161 22.42 1.57 -8.98
C VAL A 161 23.53 0.59 -8.62
N PHE A 162 23.33 -0.27 -7.60
CA PHE A 162 24.30 -1.31 -7.25
C PHE A 162 24.60 -2.26 -8.40
N ALA A 163 23.59 -2.66 -9.17
CA ALA A 163 23.78 -3.52 -10.33
C ALA A 163 24.58 -2.84 -11.45
N ASP A 164 24.32 -1.55 -11.70
CA ASP A 164 24.98 -0.76 -12.73
C ASP A 164 26.47 -0.54 -12.41
N VAL A 165 26.82 -0.33 -11.13
CA VAL A 165 28.21 -0.24 -10.67
C VAL A 165 28.82 -1.59 -10.27
N GLN A 166 28.10 -2.69 -10.52
CA GLN A 166 28.53 -4.08 -10.29
C GLN A 166 28.85 -4.43 -8.82
N TYR A 167 28.25 -3.72 -7.87
CA TYR A 167 28.39 -4.01 -6.45
C TYR A 167 27.74 -5.35 -6.08
N LYS A 168 28.45 -6.14 -5.28
CA LYS A 168 27.90 -7.30 -4.61
C LYS A 168 27.16 -6.83 -3.37
N ASN A 169 25.90 -7.21 -3.23
CA ASN A 169 25.12 -6.87 -2.06
C ASN A 169 24.33 -8.05 -1.52
N LEU A 170 24.29 -8.16 -0.20
CA LEU A 170 23.52 -9.18 0.51
C LEU A 170 22.19 -8.62 0.99
N ARG A 171 21.10 -9.36 0.75
CA ARG A 171 19.77 -9.15 1.34
C ARG A 171 19.49 -10.25 2.33
N THR A 172 19.23 -9.91 3.60
CA THR A 172 18.90 -10.93 4.59
C THR A 172 17.82 -10.48 5.58
N ALA A 173 16.83 -11.33 5.75
CA ALA A 173 15.75 -11.16 6.70
C ALA A 173 15.15 -12.53 7.02
N GLU A 174 14.34 -12.59 8.08
CA GLU A 174 13.55 -13.78 8.34
C GLU A 174 12.27 -13.81 7.49
N THR A 175 11.57 -14.95 7.45
CA THR A 175 10.42 -15.19 6.55
C THR A 175 9.43 -14.02 6.50
N GLU A 176 9.05 -13.47 7.65
CA GLU A 176 8.09 -12.37 7.76
C GLU A 176 8.52 -11.09 7.03
N LYS A 177 9.83 -10.82 6.99
CA LYS A 177 10.40 -9.60 6.42
C LYS A 177 11.24 -9.82 5.17
N TYR A 178 11.28 -11.05 4.64
CA TYR A 178 12.02 -11.38 3.42
C TYR A 178 11.56 -10.56 2.20
N ALA A 179 10.25 -10.44 1.98
CA ALA A 179 9.71 -9.60 0.90
C ALA A 179 10.09 -8.12 1.05
N HIS A 180 10.35 -7.65 2.28
CA HIS A 180 10.63 -6.25 2.58
C HIS A 180 12.05 -5.86 2.15
N VAL A 181 13.04 -6.74 2.36
CA VAL A 181 14.43 -6.52 1.91
C VAL A 181 14.69 -6.92 0.45
N THR A 182 13.69 -7.51 -0.21
CA THR A 182 13.75 -7.99 -1.60
C THR A 182 12.73 -7.27 -2.47
N TYR A 183 11.54 -7.83 -2.68
CA TYR A 183 10.48 -7.32 -3.54
C TYR A 183 10.16 -5.84 -3.30
N PHE A 184 9.85 -5.44 -2.05
CA PHE A 184 9.48 -4.05 -1.75
C PHE A 184 10.67 -3.09 -1.86
N PHE A 185 11.85 -3.48 -1.37
CA PHE A 185 13.06 -2.67 -1.52
C PHE A 185 13.42 -2.45 -3.00
N ASN A 186 13.13 -3.43 -3.84
CA ASN A 186 13.35 -3.39 -5.29
C ASN A 186 12.17 -2.77 -6.07
N GLY A 187 11.28 -2.03 -5.40
CA GLY A 187 10.18 -1.32 -6.06
C GLY A 187 9.12 -2.24 -6.69
N GLY A 188 8.98 -3.46 -6.17
CA GLY A 188 8.06 -4.47 -6.68
C GLY A 188 8.65 -5.39 -7.74
N GLU A 189 9.98 -5.44 -7.91
CA GLU A 189 10.66 -6.41 -8.76
C GLU A 189 11.05 -7.66 -7.96
N GLU A 190 10.51 -8.82 -8.39
CA GLU A 190 10.75 -10.10 -7.74
C GLU A 190 12.12 -10.68 -8.10
N LYS A 191 12.57 -10.47 -9.35
CA LYS A 191 13.85 -10.99 -9.82
C LYS A 191 15.01 -10.25 -9.15
N PRO A 192 16.01 -10.95 -8.57
CA PRO A 192 17.21 -10.30 -8.07
C PRO A 192 17.95 -9.55 -9.18
N PHE A 193 18.50 -8.37 -8.85
CA PHE A 193 19.38 -7.65 -9.75
C PHE A 193 20.78 -8.31 -9.81
N SER A 194 21.61 -7.91 -10.77
CA SER A 194 22.99 -8.36 -10.85
C SER A 194 23.76 -8.01 -9.57
N GLY A 195 24.55 -8.94 -9.05
CA GLY A 195 25.29 -8.78 -7.79
C GLY A 195 24.46 -8.90 -6.51
N GLU A 196 23.14 -9.06 -6.60
CA GLU A 196 22.25 -9.24 -5.44
C GLU A 196 22.19 -10.72 -5.00
N GLU A 197 22.66 -11.00 -3.80
CA GLU A 197 22.50 -12.29 -3.12
C GLU A 197 21.43 -12.20 -2.03
N ARG A 198 20.57 -13.22 -1.90
CA ARG A 198 19.48 -13.25 -0.93
C ARG A 198 19.62 -14.45 -0.01
N ILE A 199 19.63 -14.20 1.31
CA ILE A 199 19.62 -15.25 2.33
C ILE A 199 18.36 -15.10 3.18
N LEU A 200 17.52 -16.14 3.17
CA LEU A 200 16.32 -16.24 4.00
C LEU A 200 16.63 -17.06 5.25
N VAL A 201 16.36 -16.50 6.43
CA VAL A 201 16.35 -17.27 7.69
C VAL A 201 14.90 -17.65 8.02
N PRO A 202 14.57 -18.93 8.25
CA PRO A 202 13.21 -19.30 8.58
C PRO A 202 12.74 -18.65 9.90
N SER A 203 11.60 -17.96 9.88
CA SER A 203 10.91 -17.54 11.11
C SER A 203 10.47 -18.76 11.93
N PRO A 204 10.36 -18.65 13.27
CA PRO A 204 9.94 -19.76 14.11
C PRO A 204 8.48 -20.15 13.84
N LYS A 205 8.19 -21.45 13.90
CA LYS A 205 6.83 -21.98 13.76
C LYS A 205 6.08 -21.87 15.09
N VAL A 206 5.57 -20.68 15.40
CA VAL A 206 4.75 -20.37 16.57
C VAL A 206 3.41 -19.78 16.15
N ALA A 207 2.39 -19.85 17.02
CA ALA A 207 1.06 -19.32 16.72
C ALA A 207 1.07 -17.78 16.67
N THR A 208 1.79 -17.15 17.60
CA THR A 208 2.03 -15.72 17.68
C THR A 208 3.45 -15.48 18.21
N TYR A 209 4.12 -14.43 17.74
CA TYR A 209 5.54 -14.22 18.01
C TYR A 209 5.86 -13.78 19.44
N ASP A 210 4.87 -13.36 20.23
CA ASP A 210 5.05 -13.15 21.67
C ASP A 210 5.40 -14.43 22.44
N LEU A 211 5.14 -15.61 21.86
CA LEU A 211 5.57 -16.90 22.43
C LEU A 211 7.06 -17.18 22.22
N LYS A 212 7.70 -16.44 21.31
CA LYS A 212 9.14 -16.54 21.02
C LYS A 212 9.68 -15.17 20.55
N PRO A 213 9.78 -14.18 21.46
CA PRO A 213 10.07 -12.79 21.10
C PRO A 213 11.42 -12.57 20.41
N GLU A 214 12.40 -13.43 20.67
CA GLU A 214 13.70 -13.41 20.01
C GLU A 214 13.63 -13.84 18.52
N MET A 215 12.51 -14.43 18.11
CA MET A 215 12.21 -14.90 16.77
C MET A 215 13.39 -15.67 16.14
N SER A 216 13.91 -15.19 15.01
CA SER A 216 15.10 -15.70 14.35
C SER A 216 16.23 -14.66 14.29
N ALA A 217 16.22 -13.66 15.18
CA ALA A 217 17.21 -12.58 15.23
C ALA A 217 18.66 -13.11 15.29
N ALA A 218 18.91 -14.16 16.08
CA ALA A 218 20.23 -14.78 16.17
C ALA A 218 20.72 -15.32 14.80
N GLY A 219 19.84 -15.95 14.02
CA GLY A 219 20.20 -16.48 12.70
C GLY A 219 20.47 -15.37 11.67
N ILE A 220 19.74 -14.26 11.75
CA ILE A 220 20.03 -13.05 10.96
C ILE A 220 21.38 -12.48 11.34
N THR A 221 21.64 -12.33 12.65
CA THR A 221 22.93 -11.84 13.18
C THR A 221 24.08 -12.70 12.66
N ASP A 222 23.97 -14.02 12.76
CA ASP A 222 25.00 -14.97 12.34
C ASP A 222 25.29 -14.85 10.84
N THR A 223 24.24 -14.67 10.03
CA THR A 223 24.36 -14.46 8.58
C THR A 223 25.14 -13.19 8.27
N VAL A 224 24.80 -12.08 8.92
CA VAL A 224 25.43 -10.76 8.69
C VAL A 224 26.86 -10.74 9.20
N VAL A 225 27.12 -11.24 10.40
CA VAL A 225 28.48 -11.34 10.96
C VAL A 225 29.37 -12.17 10.05
N LYS A 226 28.89 -13.32 9.58
CA LYS A 226 29.64 -14.18 8.65
C LYS A 226 29.93 -13.49 7.32
N ALA A 227 28.98 -12.73 6.78
CA ALA A 227 29.15 -11.97 5.54
C ALA A 227 30.19 -10.85 5.70
N ILE A 228 30.14 -10.11 6.81
CA ILE A 228 31.14 -9.10 7.18
C ILE A 228 32.51 -9.76 7.34
N GLU A 229 32.58 -10.92 8.01
CA GLU A 229 33.85 -11.59 8.27
C GLU A 229 34.56 -12.09 7.01
N LYS A 230 33.78 -12.50 6.00
CA LYS A 230 34.27 -13.00 4.71
C LYS A 230 34.62 -11.90 3.73
N ASP A 231 34.21 -10.65 3.98
CA ASP A 231 34.53 -9.49 3.13
C ASP A 231 34.06 -9.68 1.67
N GLU A 232 32.85 -10.23 1.51
CA GLU A 232 32.32 -10.68 0.20
C GLU A 232 31.40 -9.66 -0.51
N PHE A 233 30.91 -8.65 0.22
CA PHE A 233 29.85 -7.74 -0.24
C PHE A 233 30.24 -6.29 0.01
N ASP A 234 29.96 -5.43 -0.97
CA ASP A 234 30.09 -3.97 -0.89
C ASP A 234 28.98 -3.36 -0.03
N ALA A 235 27.81 -4.01 0.04
CA ALA A 235 26.66 -3.57 0.83
C ALA A 235 25.88 -4.74 1.45
N ILE A 236 25.37 -4.55 2.67
CA ILE A 236 24.47 -5.51 3.33
C ILE A 236 23.20 -4.80 3.75
N ILE A 237 22.05 -5.25 3.23
CA ILE A 237 20.72 -4.78 3.60
C ILE A 237 20.04 -5.87 4.41
N MET A 238 19.71 -5.55 5.66
CA MET A 238 19.12 -6.51 6.59
C MET A 238 17.89 -5.95 7.31
N ASN A 239 17.04 -6.86 7.79
CA ASN A 239 15.89 -6.50 8.62
C ASN A 239 15.77 -7.44 9.83
N TYR A 240 15.60 -6.83 11.02
CA TYR A 240 15.08 -7.53 12.20
C TYR A 240 13.57 -7.33 12.31
N ALA A 241 12.82 -8.43 12.30
CA ALA A 241 11.35 -8.39 12.32
C ALA A 241 10.76 -8.19 13.73
N ASN A 242 11.57 -8.43 14.76
CA ASN A 242 11.15 -8.65 16.15
C ASN A 242 10.26 -7.53 16.71
N ALA A 243 10.72 -6.29 16.68
CA ALA A 243 10.01 -5.16 17.30
C ALA A 243 8.62 -4.95 16.67
N ASP A 244 8.47 -5.21 15.37
CA ASP A 244 7.20 -5.06 14.69
C ASP A 244 6.27 -6.26 14.91
N MET A 245 6.76 -7.47 14.59
CA MET A 245 5.96 -8.69 14.65
C MET A 245 5.51 -9.03 16.07
N VAL A 246 6.34 -8.75 17.08
CA VAL A 246 5.98 -8.91 18.50
C VAL A 246 5.18 -7.71 18.99
N GLY A 247 5.45 -6.49 18.50
CA GLY A 247 4.68 -5.28 18.79
C GLY A 247 3.18 -5.45 18.47
N HIS A 248 2.85 -6.10 17.36
CA HIS A 248 1.48 -6.44 16.98
C HIS A 248 0.71 -7.31 17.98
N SER A 249 1.38 -7.99 18.91
CA SER A 249 0.72 -8.74 19.98
C SER A 249 0.09 -7.84 21.06
N GLY A 250 0.55 -6.59 21.19
CA GLY A 250 0.16 -5.69 22.27
C GLY A 250 0.65 -6.14 23.66
N LYS A 251 1.57 -7.12 23.75
CA LYS A 251 2.13 -7.63 25.01
C LYS A 251 3.46 -6.96 25.33
N LEU A 252 3.44 -6.00 26.25
CA LEU A 252 4.60 -5.18 26.61
C LEU A 252 5.85 -6.01 26.96
N GLU A 253 5.73 -6.99 27.86
CA GLU A 253 6.88 -7.82 28.28
C GLU A 253 7.52 -8.59 27.12
N ALA A 254 6.71 -9.08 26.19
CA ALA A 254 7.23 -9.76 25.00
C ALA A 254 7.93 -8.77 24.07
N ALA A 255 7.37 -7.57 23.87
CA ALA A 255 8.00 -6.53 23.05
C ALA A 255 9.34 -6.05 23.65
N ILE A 256 9.46 -5.96 24.97
CA ILE A 256 10.74 -5.67 25.65
C ILE A 256 11.79 -6.73 25.27
N GLN A 257 11.47 -8.01 25.43
CA GLN A 257 12.38 -9.12 25.08
C GLN A 257 12.75 -9.13 23.59
N ALA A 258 11.80 -8.77 22.72
CA ALA A 258 12.02 -8.66 21.28
C ALA A 258 13.06 -7.56 20.96
N VAL A 259 12.95 -6.39 21.59
CA VAL A 259 13.90 -5.28 21.42
C VAL A 259 15.27 -5.61 22.01
N GLU A 260 15.33 -6.26 23.18
CA GLU A 260 16.59 -6.72 23.79
C GLU A 260 17.32 -7.75 22.90
N ALA A 261 16.58 -8.65 22.25
CA ALA A 261 17.16 -9.60 21.29
C ALA A 261 17.77 -8.90 20.07
N VAL A 262 17.11 -7.84 19.56
CA VAL A 262 17.65 -7.01 18.48
C VAL A 262 18.91 -6.28 18.93
N ASP A 263 18.89 -5.64 20.11
CA ASP A 263 20.05 -4.93 20.66
C ASP A 263 21.28 -5.85 20.80
N ALA A 264 21.09 -7.07 21.32
CA ALA A 264 22.15 -8.07 21.40
C ALA A 264 22.72 -8.45 20.01
N GLY A 265 21.86 -8.54 18.99
CA GLY A 265 22.27 -8.76 17.60
C GLY A 265 23.04 -7.57 17.02
N LEU A 266 22.59 -6.34 17.28
CA LEU A 266 23.26 -5.10 16.87
C LEU A 266 24.67 -5.02 17.48
N ALA A 267 24.83 -5.36 18.76
CA ALA A 267 26.12 -5.39 19.43
C ALA A 267 27.10 -6.34 18.75
N ARG A 268 26.66 -7.55 18.37
CA ARG A 268 27.50 -8.54 17.66
C ARG A 268 27.91 -8.05 16.27
N ILE A 269 27.00 -7.44 15.52
CA ILE A 269 27.30 -6.85 14.21
C ILE A 269 28.33 -5.74 14.33
N TYR A 270 28.18 -4.85 15.32
CA TYR A 270 29.14 -3.78 15.58
C TYR A 270 30.56 -4.32 15.84
N GLN A 271 30.69 -5.36 16.67
CA GLN A 271 31.99 -5.97 16.96
C GLN A 271 32.64 -6.60 15.71
N ALA A 272 31.84 -7.17 14.80
CA ALA A 272 32.34 -7.73 13.55
C ALA A 272 32.75 -6.63 12.55
N LEU A 273 31.98 -5.55 12.48
CA LEU A 273 32.17 -4.48 11.48
C LEU A 273 33.32 -3.53 11.84
N LYS A 274 33.42 -3.12 13.11
CA LYS A 274 34.35 -2.08 13.56
C LYS A 274 35.82 -2.31 13.13
N PRO A 275 36.42 -3.52 13.27
CA PRO A 275 37.81 -3.74 12.87
C PRO A 275 38.07 -3.62 11.36
N ARG A 276 37.01 -3.57 10.53
CA ARG A 276 37.08 -3.52 9.07
C ARG A 276 36.85 -2.12 8.51
N GLY A 277 36.62 -1.11 9.37
CA GLY A 277 36.39 0.27 8.95
C GLY A 277 35.09 0.46 8.15
N GLY A 278 34.14 -0.48 8.27
CA GLY A 278 32.85 -0.41 7.57
C GLY A 278 31.94 0.65 8.19
N VAL A 279 31.12 1.28 7.35
CA VAL A 279 30.11 2.26 7.77
C VAL A 279 28.76 1.56 7.96
N TRP A 280 28.03 1.92 9.01
CA TRP A 280 26.74 1.31 9.32
C TRP A 280 25.64 2.35 9.49
N ILE A 281 24.52 2.13 8.81
CA ILE A 281 23.29 2.91 8.98
C ILE A 281 22.28 2.04 9.75
N ILE A 282 21.87 2.48 10.93
CA ILE A 282 20.81 1.84 11.74
C ILE A 282 19.57 2.73 11.66
N THR A 283 18.46 2.16 11.20
CA THR A 283 17.18 2.86 11.03
C THR A 283 16.01 1.89 11.16
N ALA A 284 14.78 2.41 11.17
CA ALA A 284 13.55 1.63 11.03
C ALA A 284 12.71 2.13 9.84
N ASP A 285 11.77 1.31 9.38
CA ASP A 285 10.78 1.66 8.36
C ASP A 285 9.54 2.35 8.96
N HIS A 286 9.20 2.05 10.21
CA HIS A 286 8.17 2.74 10.99
C HIS A 286 8.30 2.41 12.50
N GLY A 287 7.44 3.03 13.33
CA GLY A 287 7.29 2.69 14.74
C GLY A 287 6.24 1.60 15.00
N ASN A 288 6.34 0.93 16.15
CA ASN A 288 5.39 -0.05 16.69
C ASN A 288 5.69 -0.26 18.20
N ALA A 289 6.80 -0.94 18.51
CA ALA A 289 7.15 -1.40 19.86
C ALA A 289 7.32 -0.29 20.92
N GLU A 290 7.52 0.96 20.51
CA GLU A 290 7.64 2.09 21.43
C GLU A 290 6.29 2.52 22.02
N THR A 291 5.16 2.06 21.48
CA THR A 291 3.81 2.28 22.03
C THR A 291 3.06 0.95 22.09
N MET A 292 3.11 0.31 23.26
CA MET A 292 2.45 -1.00 23.50
C MET A 292 1.10 -0.89 24.22
N ILE A 293 0.76 0.30 24.72
CA ILE A 293 -0.49 0.60 25.43
C ILE A 293 -1.15 1.79 24.73
N ASP A 294 -2.42 1.63 24.36
CA ASP A 294 -3.19 2.67 23.68
C ASP A 294 -3.34 3.89 24.60
N PRO A 295 -2.87 5.08 24.18
CA PRO A 295 -2.88 6.26 25.05
C PRO A 295 -4.28 6.81 25.33
N VAL A 296 -5.29 6.44 24.52
CA VAL A 296 -6.69 6.86 24.67
C VAL A 296 -7.46 5.80 25.46
N GLY A 297 -7.35 4.54 25.04
CA GLY A 297 -8.15 3.44 25.57
C GLY A 297 -7.53 2.68 26.75
N GLY A 298 -6.23 2.80 26.99
CA GLY A 298 -5.47 2.05 28.00
C GLY A 298 -5.33 0.54 27.72
N GLY A 299 -5.88 0.05 26.60
CA GLY A 299 -5.78 -1.34 26.16
C GLY A 299 -4.51 -1.64 25.37
N PRO A 300 -4.33 -2.89 24.89
CA PRO A 300 -3.20 -3.25 24.04
C PRO A 300 -3.17 -2.43 22.75
N HIS A 301 -2.01 -1.87 22.42
CA HIS A 301 -1.77 -1.20 21.14
C HIS A 301 -1.12 -2.19 20.18
N THR A 302 -1.82 -2.53 19.09
CA THR A 302 -1.44 -3.62 18.18
C THR A 302 -1.17 -3.15 16.74
N TYR A 303 -1.03 -1.85 16.53
CA TYR A 303 -0.87 -1.22 15.22
C TYR A 303 0.37 -0.31 15.20
N HIS A 304 0.82 0.08 14.02
CA HIS A 304 1.98 0.96 13.87
C HIS A 304 1.69 2.34 14.44
N THR A 305 2.75 3.07 14.77
CA THR A 305 2.64 4.48 15.21
C THR A 305 3.04 5.43 14.07
N THR A 306 2.84 6.72 14.33
CA THR A 306 3.36 7.81 13.49
C THR A 306 4.59 8.47 14.11
N ASN A 307 5.26 7.80 15.06
CA ASN A 307 6.46 8.33 15.69
C ASN A 307 7.63 8.35 14.68
N PRO A 308 8.57 9.31 14.78
CA PRO A 308 9.76 9.32 13.95
C PRO A 308 10.66 8.10 14.25
N VAL A 309 11.34 7.61 13.23
CA VAL A 309 12.30 6.49 13.34
C VAL A 309 13.72 7.01 13.60
N PRO A 310 14.58 6.25 14.29
CA PRO A 310 15.99 6.62 14.46
C PRO A 310 16.72 6.56 13.12
N LEU A 311 17.76 7.39 12.96
CA LEU A 311 18.77 7.24 11.91
C LEU A 311 20.14 7.45 12.56
N ILE A 312 20.87 6.36 12.76
CA ILE A 312 22.19 6.36 13.39
C ILE A 312 23.22 5.99 12.32
N LEU A 313 24.24 6.82 12.18
CA LEU A 313 25.37 6.56 11.29
C LEU A 313 26.62 6.27 12.11
N VAL A 314 27.10 5.04 12.04
CA VAL A 314 28.30 4.58 12.71
C VAL A 314 29.44 4.58 11.70
N SER A 315 30.47 5.37 11.98
CA SER A 315 31.66 5.54 11.13
C SER A 315 32.86 5.90 12.01
N ASP A 316 34.07 5.63 11.52
CA ASP A 316 35.32 6.09 12.14
C ASP A 316 35.64 7.56 11.78
N ASP A 317 34.89 8.18 10.86
CA ASP A 317 35.02 9.60 10.52
C ASP A 317 34.31 10.49 11.56
N ASP A 318 35.11 11.11 12.43
CA ASP A 318 34.64 11.99 13.51
C ASP A 318 34.11 13.35 13.03
N LYS A 319 34.24 13.67 11.74
CA LYS A 319 33.68 14.88 11.10
C LYS A 319 32.32 14.65 10.50
N LEU A 320 31.90 13.40 10.38
CA LEU A 320 30.65 13.07 9.73
C LEU A 320 29.46 13.36 10.66
N ARG A 321 28.52 14.18 10.19
CA ARG A 321 27.27 14.53 10.88
C ARG A 321 26.07 14.24 9.99
N LEU A 322 24.89 14.11 10.58
CA LEU A 322 23.61 13.99 9.86
C LEU A 322 22.78 15.27 9.99
N LYS A 323 22.13 15.69 8.90
CA LYS A 323 21.14 16.77 8.89
C LYS A 323 19.87 16.33 9.63
N PRO A 324 19.22 17.21 10.42
CA PRO A 324 17.93 16.92 11.01
C PRO A 324 16.81 16.98 9.96
N GLY A 325 15.63 16.44 10.30
CA GLY A 325 14.42 16.58 9.48
C GLY A 325 14.37 15.68 8.24
N GLY A 326 15.19 14.63 8.18
CA GLY A 326 15.15 13.63 7.13
C GLY A 326 13.92 12.73 7.18
N SER A 327 13.76 11.93 6.14
CA SER A 327 12.69 10.94 5.95
C SER A 327 13.24 9.67 5.26
N LEU A 328 12.40 8.63 5.11
CA LEU A 328 12.86 7.35 4.53
C LEU A 328 13.46 7.48 3.12
N ARG A 329 12.96 8.42 2.31
CA ARG A 329 13.47 8.66 0.94
C ARG A 329 14.93 9.15 0.92
N ASP A 330 15.43 9.63 2.05
CA ASP A 330 16.78 10.18 2.19
C ASP A 330 17.82 9.10 2.55
N ILE A 331 17.39 7.88 2.90
CA ILE A 331 18.28 6.77 3.27
C ILE A 331 19.12 6.30 2.07
N ALA A 332 18.48 6.08 0.91
CA ALA A 332 19.20 5.62 -0.29
C ALA A 332 20.24 6.65 -0.79
N PRO A 333 19.92 7.94 -0.95
CA PRO A 333 20.92 8.98 -1.22
C PRO A 333 22.07 9.03 -0.19
N THR A 334 21.75 8.89 1.09
CA THR A 334 22.75 8.86 2.17
C THR A 334 23.70 7.65 2.02
N MET A 335 23.15 6.48 1.69
CA MET A 335 23.95 5.27 1.47
C MET A 335 24.84 5.38 0.22
N LEU A 336 24.32 5.93 -0.89
CA LEU A 336 25.14 6.21 -2.08
C LEU A 336 26.29 7.16 -1.75
N GLY A 337 26.01 8.19 -0.97
CA GLY A 337 27.03 9.09 -0.46
C GLY A 337 28.12 8.35 0.32
N VAL A 338 27.75 7.44 1.23
CA VAL A 338 28.71 6.62 2.00
C VAL A 338 29.60 5.80 1.07
N LEU A 339 29.03 5.25 0.01
CA LEU A 339 29.73 4.46 -1.00
C LEU A 339 30.53 5.32 -2.00
N GLY A 340 30.40 6.66 -1.94
CA GLY A 340 31.07 7.57 -2.87
C GLY A 340 30.41 7.63 -4.25
N GLU A 341 29.18 7.14 -4.38
CA GLU A 341 28.45 7.09 -5.65
C GLU A 341 27.61 8.35 -5.87
N PRO A 342 27.47 8.82 -7.14
CA PRO A 342 26.61 9.95 -7.44
C PRO A 342 25.13 9.58 -7.25
N GLN A 343 24.36 10.53 -6.73
CA GLN A 343 22.90 10.39 -6.60
C GLN A 343 22.23 10.52 -7.98
N PRO A 344 21.42 9.54 -8.43
CA PRO A 344 20.59 9.67 -9.64
C PRO A 344 19.53 10.76 -9.51
N ALA A 345 19.13 11.36 -10.65
CA ALA A 345 18.14 12.43 -10.68
C ALA A 345 16.73 11.99 -10.20
N ASP A 346 16.39 10.72 -10.37
CA ASP A 346 15.10 10.15 -9.93
C ASP A 346 14.99 10.02 -8.41
N MET A 347 16.12 9.95 -7.70
CA MET A 347 16.13 9.96 -6.24
C MET A 347 15.89 11.39 -5.74
N THR A 348 14.64 11.74 -5.45
CA THR A 348 14.26 13.07 -4.95
C THR A 348 14.57 13.33 -3.46
N GLY A 349 15.09 12.33 -2.75
CA GLY A 349 15.65 12.50 -1.41
C GLY A 349 16.98 13.24 -1.44
N THR A 350 17.61 13.38 -0.29
CA THR A 350 18.89 14.08 -0.15
C THR A 350 19.87 13.29 0.69
N ASP A 351 21.16 13.34 0.34
CA ASP A 351 22.22 12.86 1.24
C ASP A 351 22.19 13.69 2.53
N LEU A 352 21.92 13.02 3.65
CA LEU A 352 21.82 13.63 4.96
C LEU A 352 23.19 13.89 5.59
N ARG A 353 24.28 13.35 5.03
CA ARG A 353 25.61 13.57 5.59
C ARG A 353 26.06 15.03 5.39
N VAL A 354 26.84 15.48 6.36
CA VAL A 354 27.60 16.73 6.33
C VAL A 354 28.99 16.41 6.85
N ILE A 355 30.01 16.84 6.11
CA ILE A 355 31.41 16.75 6.56
C ILE A 355 31.73 18.11 7.19
N SER A 356 31.90 18.14 8.51
CA SER A 356 32.17 19.36 9.28
C SER A 356 33.66 19.64 9.45
#